data_AF-A0AAN0YN46-F1
#
_entry.id   AF-A0AAN0YN46-F1
#
_cell.length_a   1.000
_cell.length_b   1.000
_cell.length_c   1.000
_cell.angle_alpha   90.00
_cell.angle_beta   90.00
_cell.angle_gamma   90.00
#
_symmetry.space_group_name_H-M   'P 1'
#
loop_
_entity.id
_entity.type
_entity.pdbx_description
1 polymer ?
#
loop_
_entity_poly.entity_id
_entity_poly.type
_entity_poly.pdbx_seq_one_letter_code
_entity_poly.pdbx_strand_id
1 'polypeptide(L)'
;MIALLLVISFVLHAVSLFIIILLYLQLSKVKETEKRQQQMAEEMEQTFSAYLLEWKEENERFLKKLSDMASNRSQEEGKNHPSVVQAASANEEELPDYFPNVDDVKDIVDIRQQAAPPLLADEAWKLYEQGKTIEEIAKMLKKGKTEIELLLKFRQK
;
A
#
# COMPACT_ATOMS: atom_id res chain seq x y z
N MET A 1 41.61 -56.96 10.59
CA MET A 1 41.83 -55.59 10.08
C MET A 1 40.68 -55.13 9.18
N ILE A 2 40.41 -55.80 8.05
CA ILE A 2 39.32 -55.42 7.12
C ILE A 2 37.92 -55.47 7.77
N ALA A 3 37.62 -56.51 8.56
CA ALA A 3 36.33 -56.60 9.25
C ALA A 3 36.07 -55.44 10.24
N LEU A 4 37.13 -54.95 10.91
CA LEU A 4 37.03 -53.81 11.82
C LEU A 4 36.71 -52.52 11.03
N LEU A 5 37.37 -52.33 9.88
CA LEU A 5 37.08 -51.22 8.97
C LEU A 5 35.65 -51.27 8.42
N LEU A 6 35.13 -52.46 8.10
CA LEU A 6 33.74 -52.62 7.64
C LEU A 6 32.71 -52.27 8.73
N VAL A 7 32.96 -52.68 9.98
CA VAL A 7 32.10 -52.31 11.11
C VAL A 7 32.09 -50.80 11.32
N ILE A 8 33.25 -50.15 11.28
CA ILE A 8 33.35 -48.68 11.39
C ILE A 8 32.59 -48.00 10.25
N SER A 9 32.74 -48.48 9.01
CA SER A 9 32.01 -47.95 7.85
C SER A 9 30.49 -48.08 8.02
N PHE A 10 30.02 -49.23 8.51
CA PHE A 10 28.60 -49.47 8.73
C PHE A 10 28.04 -48.57 9.84
N VAL A 11 28.79 -48.37 10.93
CA VAL A 11 28.43 -47.44 12.01
C VAL A 11 28.37 -46.00 11.49
N LEU A 12 29.35 -45.57 10.69
CA LEU A 12 29.35 -44.24 10.08
C LEU A 12 28.14 -44.02 9.16
N HIS A 13 27.75 -45.02 8.37
CA HIS A 13 26.53 -44.93 7.57
C HIS A 13 25.27 -44.85 8.43
N ALA A 14 25.17 -45.63 9.52
CA ALA A 14 24.05 -45.55 10.45
C ALA A 14 23.94 -44.16 11.09
N VAL A 15 25.07 -43.57 11.51
CA VAL A 15 25.12 -42.19 12.04
C VAL A 15 24.71 -41.18 10.97
N SER A 16 25.20 -41.33 9.74
CA SER A 16 24.82 -40.45 8.62
C SER A 16 23.31 -40.49 8.36
N LEU A 17 22.70 -41.68 8.33
CA LEU A 17 21.26 -41.83 8.14
C LEU A 17 20.48 -41.21 9.30
N PHE A 18 20.97 -41.38 10.53
CA PHE A 18 20.37 -40.75 11.70
C PHE A 18 20.36 -39.22 11.59
N ILE A 19 21.48 -38.61 11.19
CA ILE A 19 21.57 -37.15 10.97
C ILE A 19 20.62 -36.70 9.87
N ILE A 20 20.53 -37.42 8.75
CA ILE A 20 19.60 -37.12 7.66
C ILE A 20 18.14 -37.12 8.16
N ILE A 21 17.75 -38.10 8.98
CA ILE A 21 16.42 -38.16 9.57
C ILE A 21 16.16 -36.96 10.49
N LEU A 22 17.13 -36.58 11.33
CA LEU A 22 17.00 -35.40 12.19
C LEU A 22 16.79 -34.11 11.39
N LEU A 23 17.58 -33.92 10.31
CA LEU A 23 17.45 -32.77 9.41
C LEU A 23 16.09 -32.76 8.71
N TYR A 24 15.61 -33.91 8.23
CA TYR A 24 14.30 -34.03 7.59
C TYR A 24 13.15 -33.63 8.55
N LEU A 25 13.23 -34.07 9.81
CA LEU A 25 12.24 -33.71 10.84
C LEU A 25 12.23 -32.21 11.13
N GLN A 26 13.42 -31.59 11.22
CA GLN A 26 13.53 -30.15 11.47
C GLN A 26 13.03 -29.34 10.26
N LEU A 27 13.39 -29.74 9.05
CA LEU A 27 12.95 -29.09 7.82
C LEU A 27 11.42 -29.18 7.63
N SER A 28 10.83 -30.32 7.95
CA SER A 28 9.38 -30.52 7.87
C SER A 28 8.62 -29.57 8.79
N LYS A 29 9.12 -29.35 10.02
CA LYS A 29 8.54 -28.40 10.97
C LYS A 29 8.60 -26.96 10.44
N VAL A 30 9.73 -26.55 9.87
CA VAL A 30 9.89 -25.20 9.32
C VAL A 30 8.92 -24.96 8.16
N LYS A 31 8.78 -25.92 7.24
CA LYS A 31 7.86 -25.83 6.11
C LYS A 31 6.40 -25.71 6.54
N GLU A 32 6.00 -26.44 7.59
CA GLU A 32 4.65 -26.34 8.15
C GLU A 32 4.42 -24.95 8.78
N THR A 33 5.40 -24.42 9.52
CA THR A 33 5.30 -23.08 10.10
C THR A 33 5.25 -21.97 9.05
N GLU A 34 5.96 -22.11 7.94
CA GLU A 34 5.91 -21.16 6.82
C GLU A 34 4.52 -21.12 6.20
N LYS A 35 3.93 -22.29 5.91
CA LYS A 35 2.56 -22.39 5.41
C LYS A 35 1.54 -21.75 6.36
N ARG A 36 1.68 -22.00 7.66
CA ARG A 36 0.79 -21.41 8.68
C ARG A 36 0.94 -19.89 8.74
N GLN A 37 2.16 -19.36 8.62
CA GLN A 37 2.41 -17.92 8.54
C GLN A 37 1.73 -17.30 7.32
N GLN A 38 1.81 -17.95 6.15
CA GLN A 38 1.17 -17.46 4.94
C GLN A 38 -0.36 -17.41 5.07
N GLN A 39 -0.98 -18.44 5.66
CA GLN A 39 -2.42 -18.44 5.94
C GLN A 39 -2.82 -17.34 6.92
N MET A 40 -2.04 -17.16 7.99
CA MET A 40 -2.28 -16.10 8.98
C MET A 40 -2.13 -14.69 8.38
N ALA A 41 -1.23 -14.51 7.40
CA ALA A 41 -1.09 -13.24 6.67
C ALA A 41 -2.31 -12.96 5.78
N GLU A 42 -2.86 -13.98 5.12
CA GLU A 42 -4.09 -13.84 4.31
C GLU A 42 -5.31 -13.51 5.19
N GLU A 43 -5.47 -14.20 6.32
CA GLU A 43 -6.52 -13.89 7.32
C GLU A 43 -6.35 -12.46 7.87
N MET A 44 -5.10 -12.01 8.08
CA MET A 44 -4.81 -10.63 8.48
C MET A 44 -5.20 -9.63 7.39
N GLU A 45 -4.84 -9.86 6.12
CA GLU A 45 -5.23 -9.00 4.99
C GLU A 45 -6.76 -8.83 4.92
N GLN A 46 -7.51 -9.93 5.07
CA GLN A 46 -8.97 -9.93 5.07
C GLN A 46 -9.56 -9.15 6.25
N THR A 47 -9.07 -9.39 7.46
CA THR A 47 -9.57 -8.70 8.66
C THR A 47 -9.25 -7.22 8.65
N PHE A 48 -8.04 -6.82 8.26
CA PHE A 48 -7.68 -5.41 8.10
C PHE A 48 -8.52 -4.72 7.01
N SER A 49 -8.77 -5.40 5.89
CA SER A 49 -9.62 -4.85 4.83
C SER A 49 -11.05 -4.60 5.31
N ALA A 50 -11.61 -5.53 6.10
CA ALA A 50 -12.92 -5.37 6.71
C ALA A 50 -12.93 -4.18 7.70
N TYR A 51 -11.93 -4.07 8.57
CA TYR A 51 -11.81 -2.95 9.50
C TYR A 51 -11.66 -1.59 8.80
N LEU A 52 -10.85 -1.51 7.74
CA LEU A 52 -10.67 -0.27 6.97
C LEU A 52 -11.95 0.14 6.25
N LEU A 53 -12.71 -0.82 5.73
CA LEU A 53 -14.01 -0.57 5.12
C LEU A 53 -15.00 -0.04 6.15
N GLU A 54 -15.12 -0.72 7.30
CA GLU A 54 -16.01 -0.30 8.39
C GLU A 54 -15.65 1.10 8.90
N TRP A 55 -14.36 1.37 9.09
CA TRP A 55 -13.85 2.69 9.48
C TRP A 55 -14.19 3.78 8.47
N LYS A 56 -14.04 3.48 7.17
CA LYS A 56 -14.42 4.41 6.10
C LYS A 56 -15.92 4.72 6.16
N GLU A 57 -16.76 3.69 6.21
CA GLU A 57 -18.20 3.89 6.27
C GLU A 57 -18.63 4.66 7.53
N GLU A 58 -17.97 4.43 8.66
CA GLU A 58 -18.23 5.16 9.89
C GLU A 58 -17.83 6.64 9.76
N ASN A 59 -16.68 6.94 9.15
CA ASN A 59 -16.27 8.31 8.85
C ASN A 59 -17.26 9.02 7.91
N GLU A 60 -17.74 8.35 6.86
CA GLU A 60 -18.75 8.92 5.96
C GLU A 60 -20.07 9.17 6.69
N ARG A 61 -20.52 8.22 7.52
CA ARG A 61 -21.71 8.40 8.38
C ARG A 61 -21.55 9.58 9.33
N PHE A 62 -20.37 9.74 9.92
CA PHE A 62 -20.06 10.84 10.82
C PHE A 62 -20.10 12.18 10.08
N LEU A 63 -19.44 12.27 8.94
CA LEU A 63 -19.41 13.47 8.10
C LEU A 63 -20.81 13.87 7.64
N LYS A 64 -21.63 12.88 7.24
CA LYS A 64 -23.03 13.11 6.88
C LYS A 64 -23.88 13.64 8.04
N LYS A 65 -23.73 13.07 9.25
CA LYS A 65 -24.42 13.58 10.44
C LYS A 65 -24.03 15.03 10.75
N LEU A 66 -22.76 15.39 10.58
CA LEU A 66 -22.29 16.77 10.75
C LEU A 66 -22.88 17.71 9.68
N SER A 67 -22.90 17.30 8.41
CA SER A 67 -23.50 18.11 7.34
C SER A 67 -25.01 18.29 7.52
N ASP A 68 -25.71 17.22 7.92
CA ASP A 68 -27.15 17.25 8.19
C ASP A 68 -27.45 18.20 9.38
N MET A 69 -26.63 18.17 10.43
CA MET A 69 -26.76 19.06 11.59
C MET A 69 -26.45 20.52 11.24
N ALA A 70 -25.46 20.78 10.40
CA ALA A 70 -25.14 22.11 9.89
C ALA A 70 -26.26 22.65 8.99
N SER A 71 -26.83 21.82 8.10
CA SER A 71 -27.93 22.20 7.21
C SER A 71 -29.25 22.40 7.95
N ASN A 72 -29.52 21.61 9.01
CA ASN A 72 -30.75 21.73 9.79
C ASN A 72 -30.74 22.98 10.70
N ARG A 73 -29.55 23.50 11.03
CA ARG A 73 -29.39 24.79 11.74
C ARG A 73 -29.73 26.00 10.87
N SER A 74 -29.72 25.85 9.55
CA SER A 74 -30.09 26.89 8.58
C SER A 74 -31.59 26.94 8.27
N GLN A 75 -32.42 26.03 8.81
CA GLN A 75 -33.87 25.99 8.54
C GLN A 75 -34.75 26.56 9.66
N GLU A 76 -34.21 26.94 10.83
CA GLU A 76 -35.01 27.55 11.91
C GLU A 76 -35.07 29.09 11.87
N GLU A 77 -34.29 29.76 11.01
CA GLU A 77 -34.44 31.20 10.77
C GLU A 77 -34.73 31.49 9.29
N GLY A 78 -35.96 31.94 9.00
CA GLY A 78 -36.26 32.73 7.80
C GLY A 78 -37.18 32.09 6.76
N LYS A 79 -38.49 32.19 6.97
CA LYS A 79 -39.45 32.28 5.84
C LYS A 79 -39.13 33.55 5.04
N ASN A 80 -38.83 33.42 3.74
CA ASN A 80 -39.54 34.10 2.64
C ASN A 80 -38.80 34.00 1.28
N HIS A 81 -39.50 33.35 0.33
CA HIS A 81 -39.49 33.53 -1.14
C HIS A 81 -38.45 32.83 -2.04
N PRO A 82 -38.82 32.53 -3.32
CA PRO A 82 -38.44 31.29 -3.99
C PRO A 82 -37.63 31.52 -5.28
N SER A 83 -37.16 30.41 -5.81
CA SER A 83 -36.80 30.18 -7.21
C SER A 83 -35.48 30.72 -7.77
N VAL A 84 -34.69 29.72 -8.17
CA VAL A 84 -34.03 29.58 -9.48
C VAL A 84 -32.81 30.46 -9.73
N VAL A 85 -31.65 29.80 -9.64
CA VAL A 85 -30.53 29.84 -10.58
C VAL A 85 -30.66 30.89 -11.69
N GLN A 86 -29.97 32.03 -11.58
CA GLN A 86 -29.11 32.52 -12.67
C GLN A 86 -28.13 33.61 -12.24
N ALA A 87 -26.94 33.48 -12.83
CA ALA A 87 -25.74 34.29 -12.74
C ALA A 87 -25.93 35.81 -12.88
N ALA A 88 -25.21 36.60 -12.07
CA ALA A 88 -24.25 37.61 -12.52
C ALA A 88 -23.58 38.33 -11.31
N SER A 89 -22.25 38.20 -11.25
CA SER A 89 -21.21 39.03 -10.62
C SER A 89 -21.57 40.09 -9.57
N ALA A 90 -21.00 39.98 -8.37
CA ALA A 90 -19.70 40.58 -8.03
C ALA A 90 -19.50 40.65 -6.50
N ASN A 91 -18.31 40.25 -6.07
CA ASN A 91 -17.68 40.47 -4.76
C ASN A 91 -18.26 39.71 -3.57
N GLU A 92 -17.64 38.57 -3.24
CA GLU A 92 -17.48 38.12 -1.86
C GLU A 92 -16.24 37.23 -1.78
N GLU A 93 -15.44 37.47 -0.74
CA GLU A 93 -14.07 37.03 -0.55
C GLU A 93 -13.90 35.51 -0.74
N GLU A 94 -12.89 35.14 -1.53
CA GLU A 94 -12.40 33.77 -1.64
C GLU A 94 -12.02 33.25 -0.25
N LEU A 95 -12.81 32.33 0.29
CA LEU A 95 -12.34 31.47 1.37
C LEU A 95 -11.07 30.76 0.89
N PRO A 96 -10.01 30.69 1.72
CA PRO A 96 -8.78 30.03 1.33
C PRO A 96 -9.06 28.58 0.91
N ASP A 97 -8.70 28.25 -0.33
CA ASP A 97 -8.69 26.89 -0.85
C ASP A 97 -7.58 26.10 -0.13
N TYR A 98 -7.90 25.60 1.06
CA TYR A 98 -6.92 24.98 1.95
C TYR A 98 -6.47 23.60 1.43
N PHE A 99 -7.17 23.04 0.43
CA PHE A 99 -6.84 21.76 -0.17
C PHE A 99 -7.24 21.74 -1.66
N PRO A 100 -6.40 22.28 -2.56
CA PRO A 100 -6.59 22.04 -3.97
C PRO A 100 -6.43 20.52 -4.21
N ASN A 101 -7.40 19.91 -4.89
CA ASN A 101 -7.42 18.51 -5.37
C ASN A 101 -7.92 17.40 -4.40
N VAL A 102 -8.80 17.68 -3.43
CA VAL A 102 -9.43 16.58 -2.64
C VAL A 102 -10.27 15.65 -3.53
N ASP A 103 -10.90 16.18 -4.57
CA ASP A 103 -11.71 15.41 -5.52
C ASP A 103 -10.88 14.44 -6.39
N ASP A 104 -9.56 14.66 -6.51
CA ASP A 104 -8.65 13.80 -7.28
C ASP A 104 -8.06 12.64 -6.45
N VAL A 105 -8.34 12.60 -5.14
CA VAL A 105 -7.90 11.50 -4.27
C VAL A 105 -8.82 10.31 -4.47
N LYS A 106 -8.45 9.45 -5.41
CA LYS A 106 -9.12 8.17 -5.62
C LYS A 106 -8.97 7.32 -4.34
N ASP A 107 -10.09 6.89 -3.76
CA ASP A 107 -10.13 5.95 -2.64
C ASP A 107 -9.63 4.57 -3.09
N ILE A 108 -8.32 4.38 -3.08
CA ILE A 108 -7.68 3.13 -3.45
C ILE A 108 -7.34 2.39 -2.15
N VAL A 109 -8.24 1.52 -1.68
CA VAL A 109 -7.87 0.44 -0.75
C VAL A 109 -7.28 -0.69 -1.58
N ASP A 110 -6.07 -0.49 -2.09
CA ASP A 110 -5.30 -1.53 -2.76
C ASP A 110 -3.99 -1.72 -2.00
N ILE A 111 -4.04 -2.65 -1.03
CA ILE A 111 -2.90 -3.01 -0.19
C ILE A 111 -1.84 -3.77 -1.02
N ARG A 112 -2.16 -4.19 -2.26
CA ARG A 112 -1.29 -5.06 -3.05
C ARG A 112 -0.24 -4.37 -3.92
N GLN A 113 -0.36 -3.08 -4.25
CA GLN A 113 0.68 -2.42 -5.05
C GLN A 113 0.64 -0.89 -4.93
N GLN A 114 1.52 -0.33 -4.10
CA GLN A 114 2.09 0.99 -4.38
C GLN A 114 3.48 0.82 -5.00
N ALA A 115 3.50 0.31 -6.23
CA ALA A 115 4.46 0.81 -7.20
C ALA A 115 3.80 2.03 -7.83
N ALA A 116 4.53 3.14 -7.97
CA ALA A 116 4.03 4.32 -8.66
C ALA A 116 3.37 3.95 -10.01
N PRO A 117 2.39 4.72 -10.49
CA PRO A 117 1.77 4.48 -11.79
C PRO A 117 2.85 4.12 -12.82
N PRO A 118 2.76 2.97 -13.52
CA PRO A 118 3.83 2.47 -14.38
C PRO A 118 4.27 3.54 -15.40
N LEU A 119 3.34 4.41 -15.81
CA LEU A 119 3.58 5.58 -16.64
C LEU A 119 4.65 6.54 -16.10
N LEU A 120 4.63 6.86 -14.80
CA LEU A 120 5.58 7.79 -14.18
C LEU A 120 6.97 7.18 -14.03
N ALA A 121 7.03 5.90 -13.68
CA ALA A 121 8.30 5.17 -13.60
C ALA A 121 8.95 5.02 -14.99
N ASP A 122 8.15 4.74 -16.03
CA ASP A 122 8.63 4.66 -17.40
C ASP A 122 9.08 6.02 -17.95
N GLU A 123 8.40 7.11 -17.59
CA GLU A 123 8.81 8.46 -17.97
C GLU A 123 10.12 8.88 -17.31
N ALA A 124 10.27 8.64 -16.01
CA ALA A 124 11.52 8.87 -15.27
C ALA A 124 12.69 8.07 -15.88
N TRP A 125 12.44 6.83 -16.29
CA TRP A 125 13.45 5.99 -16.92
C TRP A 125 13.89 6.51 -18.31
N LYS A 126 12.94 6.91 -19.16
CA LYS A 126 13.27 7.50 -20.47
C LYS A 126 14.14 8.75 -20.35
N LEU A 127 13.85 9.59 -19.36
CA LEU A 127 14.64 10.80 -19.10
C LEU A 127 16.04 10.46 -18.57
N TYR A 128 16.17 9.38 -17.79
CA TYR A 128 17.46 8.86 -17.34
C TYR A 128 18.29 8.27 -18.49
N GLU A 129 17.67 7.51 -19.40
CA GLU A 129 18.34 7.00 -20.61
C GLU A 129 18.78 8.11 -21.57
N GLN A 130 18.10 9.25 -21.55
CA GLN A 130 18.51 10.48 -22.26
C GLN A 130 19.70 11.18 -21.60
N GLY A 131 20.26 10.63 -20.51
CA GLY A 131 21.45 11.16 -19.82
C GLY A 131 21.16 12.32 -18.87
N LYS A 132 19.88 12.58 -18.54
CA LYS A 132 19.52 13.64 -17.59
C LYS A 132 19.87 13.22 -16.16
N THR A 133 20.25 14.21 -15.36
CA THR A 133 20.56 14.00 -13.95
C THR A 133 19.27 13.79 -13.15
N ILE A 134 19.37 13.09 -12.01
CA ILE A 134 18.24 12.83 -11.10
C ILE A 134 17.53 14.13 -10.69
N GLU A 135 18.28 15.22 -10.56
CA GLU A 135 17.78 16.54 -10.18
C GLU A 135 16.93 17.19 -11.28
N GLU A 136 17.35 17.04 -12.54
CA GLU A 136 16.61 17.54 -13.69
C GLU A 136 15.33 16.73 -13.89
N ILE A 137 15.40 15.41 -13.71
CA ILE A 137 14.22 14.53 -13.77
C ILE A 137 13.22 14.90 -12.67
N ALA A 138 13.70 15.12 -11.45
CA ALA A 138 12.89 15.55 -10.32
C ALA A 138 12.18 16.88 -10.60
N LYS A 139 12.89 17.84 -11.21
CA LYS A 139 12.33 19.14 -11.60
C LYS A 139 11.31 19.02 -12.74
N MET A 140 11.57 18.17 -13.73
CA MET A 140 10.67 17.94 -14.86
C MET A 140 9.37 17.23 -14.46
N LEU A 141 9.47 16.23 -13.58
CA LEU A 141 8.32 15.45 -13.11
C LEU A 141 7.63 16.07 -11.89
N LYS A 142 8.12 17.22 -11.38
CA LYS A 142 7.67 17.86 -10.14
C LYS A 142 7.66 16.88 -8.96
N LYS A 143 8.74 16.12 -8.80
CA LYS A 143 8.94 15.11 -7.74
C LYS A 143 10.18 15.41 -6.91
N GLY A 144 10.28 14.78 -5.74
CA GLY A 144 11.48 14.85 -4.91
C GLY A 144 12.67 14.12 -5.56
N LYS A 145 13.90 14.59 -5.32
CA LYS A 145 15.13 13.89 -5.76
C LYS A 145 15.15 12.44 -5.27
N THR A 146 14.77 12.24 -4.01
CA THR A 146 14.68 10.92 -3.37
C THR A 146 13.59 10.04 -4.01
N GLU A 147 12.47 10.62 -4.44
CA GLU A 147 11.39 9.88 -5.10
C GLU A 147 11.83 9.37 -6.47
N ILE A 148 12.53 10.21 -7.26
CA ILE A 148 13.09 9.78 -8.55
C ILE A 148 14.17 8.72 -8.37
N GLU A 149 15.07 8.89 -7.40
CA GLU A 149 16.10 7.87 -7.10
C GLU A 149 15.46 6.52 -6.73
N LEU A 150 14.39 6.56 -5.94
CA LEU A 150 13.65 5.38 -5.54
C LEU A 150 12.94 4.73 -6.74
N LEU A 151 12.30 5.52 -7.62
CA LEU A 151 11.65 5.05 -8.84
C LEU A 151 12.63 4.30 -9.76
N LEU A 152 13.85 4.84 -9.96
CA LEU A 152 14.86 4.20 -10.79
C LEU A 152 15.37 2.88 -10.19
N LYS A 153 15.52 2.81 -8.85
CA LYS A 153 15.98 1.60 -8.15
C LYS A 153 14.95 0.47 -8.17
N PHE A 154 13.66 0.78 -8.08
CA PHE A 154 12.60 -0.25 -8.12
C PHE A 154 12.48 -0.96 -9.48
N ARG A 155 12.91 -0.32 -10.58
CA ARG A 155 12.90 -0.91 -11.93
C ARG A 155 14.14 -1.75 -12.25
N GLN A 156 15.24 -1.60 -11.51
CA GLN A 156 16.49 -2.35 -11.72
C GLN A 156 16.45 -3.79 -11.16
N LYS A 157 15.30 -4.26 -10.66
CA LYS A 157 15.12 -5.61 -10.11
C LYS A 157 14.12 -6.42 -10.89
#